data_AF-A0A0R2K1I1-F1
#
_entry.id   AF-A0A0R2K1I1-F1
#
_cell.length_a   1.000
_cell.length_b   1.000
_cell.length_c   1.000
_cell.angle_alpha   90.00
_cell.angle_beta   90.00
_cell.angle_gamma   90.00
#
_symmetry.space_group_name_H-M   'P 1'
#
loop_
_entity.id
_entity.type
_entity.pdbx_description
1 polymer ?
#
loop_
_entity_poly.entity_id
_entity_poly.type
_entity_poly.pdbx_seq_one_letter_code
_entity_poly.pdbx_strand_id
1 'polypeptide(L)'
;MYKHLVAIVEIKQKGYIYHFVSKDAQKVNQRYYQLTHKFSDNLSESLYQTSIIENNDQSLDSVLSTDGKTHSIQLVNDLEAFVKLVYDKKLTTLGKRLQEREMNNVEQLIRWFNGD
;
A
#
# COMPACT_ATOMS: atom_id res chain seq x y z
N MET A 1 14.76 -21.26 2.02
CA MET A 1 14.07 -20.24 1.22
C MET A 1 13.22 -19.39 2.15
N TYR A 2 13.34 -18.08 2.06
CA TYR A 2 12.53 -17.10 2.77
C TYR A 2 11.33 -16.69 1.90
N LYS A 3 10.23 -16.35 2.56
CA LYS A 3 9.10 -15.67 1.93
C LYS A 3 9.08 -14.21 2.37
N HIS A 4 8.94 -13.32 1.41
CA HIS A 4 8.97 -11.87 1.58
C HIS A 4 7.59 -11.33 1.25
N LEU A 5 6.88 -10.79 2.24
CA LEU A 5 5.73 -9.93 2.01
C LEU A 5 6.26 -8.52 1.74
N VAL A 6 6.00 -8.01 0.55
CA VAL A 6 6.34 -6.65 0.12
C VAL A 6 5.06 -5.93 -0.24
N ALA A 7 4.80 -4.81 0.42
CA ALA A 7 3.70 -3.92 0.08
C ALA A 7 4.25 -2.52 -0.23
N ILE A 8 3.74 -1.89 -1.28
CA ILE A 8 4.25 -0.64 -1.85
C ILE A 8 3.10 0.35 -2.01
N VAL A 9 3.27 1.57 -1.53
CA VAL A 9 2.37 2.70 -1.81
C VAL A 9 3.18 3.89 -2.31
N GLU A 10 2.69 4.58 -3.34
CA GLU A 10 3.34 5.74 -3.92
C GLU A 10 2.52 7.01 -3.69
N ILE A 11 3.11 8.00 -3.02
CA ILE A 11 2.50 9.30 -2.72
C ILE A 11 3.40 10.40 -3.29
N LYS A 12 2.86 11.22 -4.21
CA LYS A 12 3.59 12.35 -4.81
C LYS A 12 5.01 11.97 -5.29
N GLN A 13 5.13 10.90 -6.09
CA GLN A 13 6.40 10.39 -6.64
C GLN A 13 7.40 9.84 -5.60
N LYS A 14 6.97 9.64 -4.35
CA LYS A 14 7.74 8.97 -3.31
C LYS A 14 7.13 7.61 -2.99
N GLY A 15 7.95 6.56 -3.07
CA GLY A 15 7.56 5.20 -2.76
C GLY A 15 7.79 4.86 -1.29
N TYR A 16 6.84 4.17 -0.68
CA TYR A 16 6.95 3.63 0.67
C TYR A 16 6.76 2.13 0.62
N ILE A 17 7.67 1.39 1.26
CA ILE A 17 7.67 -0.07 1.25
C ILE A 17 7.49 -0.59 2.66
N TYR A 18 6.53 -1.47 2.84
CA TYR A 18 6.46 -2.36 3.99
C TYR A 18 7.04 -3.71 3.60
N HIS A 19 7.98 -4.21 4.41
CA HIS A 19 8.63 -5.49 4.19
C HIS A 19 8.55 -6.37 5.43
N PHE A 20 8.08 -7.59 5.25
CA PHE A 20 8.11 -8.63 6.28
C PHE A 20 8.68 -9.92 5.68
N VAL A 21 9.64 -10.53 6.36
CA VAL A 21 10.35 -11.71 5.88
C VAL A 21 10.36 -12.82 6.92
N SER A 22 10.14 -14.05 6.48
CA SER A 22 10.16 -15.23 7.36
C SER A 22 10.40 -16.51 6.54
N LYS A 23 11.05 -17.51 7.16
CA LYS A 23 11.11 -18.89 6.62
C LYS A 23 9.80 -19.64 6.85
N ASP A 24 8.99 -19.20 7.81
CA ASP A 24 7.67 -19.74 8.11
C ASP A 24 6.61 -19.07 7.23
N ALA A 25 6.07 -19.84 6.29
CA ALA A 25 5.05 -19.37 5.34
C ALA A 25 3.73 -18.97 6.02
N GLN A 26 3.37 -19.60 7.14
CA GLN A 26 2.14 -19.27 7.85
C GLN A 26 2.23 -17.87 8.46
N LYS A 27 3.40 -17.47 8.99
CA LYS A 27 3.61 -16.10 9.50
C LYS A 27 3.49 -15.05 8.39
N VAL A 28 4.02 -15.32 7.20
CA VAL A 28 3.91 -14.39 6.06
C VAL A 28 2.46 -14.27 5.61
N ASN A 29 1.74 -15.37 5.50
CA ASN A 29 0.32 -15.36 5.14
C ASN A 29 -0.53 -14.65 6.20
N GLN A 30 -0.30 -14.90 7.49
CA GLN A 30 -0.98 -14.18 8.58
C GLN A 30 -0.75 -12.67 8.48
N ARG A 31 0.49 -12.26 8.20
CA ARG A 31 0.83 -10.85 8.04
C ARG A 31 0.16 -10.22 6.81
N TYR A 32 0.08 -10.97 5.71
CA TYR A 32 -0.67 -10.58 4.52
C TYR A 32 -2.15 -10.40 4.84
N TYR A 33 -2.78 -11.37 5.52
CA TYR A 33 -4.19 -11.25 5.92
C TYR A 33 -4.44 -10.08 6.87
N GLN A 34 -3.52 -9.78 7.80
CA GLN A 34 -3.63 -8.59 8.66
C GLN A 34 -3.59 -7.30 7.84
N LEU A 35 -2.69 -7.21 6.85
CA LEU A 35 -2.58 -6.08 5.96
C LEU A 35 -3.88 -5.90 5.15
N THR A 36 -4.34 -6.96 4.48
CA THR A 36 -5.55 -6.91 3.66
C THR A 36 -6.80 -6.68 4.50
N HIS A 37 -6.90 -7.24 5.71
CA HIS A 37 -8.07 -7.02 6.58
C HIS A 37 -8.16 -5.59 7.11
N LYS A 38 -7.02 -4.93 7.33
CA LYS A 38 -6.99 -3.51 7.70
C LYS A 38 -7.47 -2.60 6.58
N PHE A 39 -7.28 -3.02 5.35
CA PHE A 39 -7.82 -2.35 4.19
C PHE A 39 -9.19 -2.96 3.91
N SER A 40 -10.27 -2.39 4.49
CA SER A 40 -11.64 -2.84 4.20
C SER A 40 -11.85 -3.08 2.70
N ASP A 41 -12.78 -3.97 2.32
CA ASP A 41 -13.05 -4.40 0.93
C ASP A 41 -13.20 -3.26 -0.10
N ASN A 42 -13.33 -2.00 0.37
CA ASN A 42 -13.53 -0.80 -0.43
C ASN A 42 -12.22 -0.02 -0.73
N LEU A 43 -11.08 -0.41 -0.17
CA LEU A 43 -9.78 0.17 -0.51
C LEU A 43 -9.23 -0.52 -1.76
N SER A 44 -9.51 0.08 -2.91
CA SER A 44 -9.06 -0.40 -4.21
C SER A 44 -7.56 -0.69 -4.23
N GLU A 45 -7.17 -1.84 -4.79
CA GLU A 45 -5.79 -2.22 -5.13
C GLU A 45 -5.06 -1.17 -5.99
N SER A 46 -5.78 -0.17 -6.52
CA SER A 46 -5.17 1.01 -7.16
C SER A 46 -4.36 1.91 -6.24
N LEU A 47 -4.51 1.78 -4.90
CA LEU A 47 -3.81 2.61 -3.93
C LEU A 47 -2.48 2.05 -3.46
N TYR A 48 -2.31 0.72 -3.48
CA TYR A 48 -1.11 0.04 -3.03
C TYR A 48 -0.96 -1.30 -3.76
N GLN A 49 0.29 -1.74 -3.96
CA GLN A 49 0.61 -3.04 -4.53
C GLN A 49 1.14 -3.96 -3.45
N THR A 50 0.74 -5.23 -3.44
CA THR A 50 1.25 -6.22 -2.48
C THR A 50 1.66 -7.48 -3.21
N SER A 51 2.77 -8.08 -2.78
CA SER A 51 3.32 -9.30 -3.37
C SER A 51 3.97 -10.17 -2.29
N ILE A 52 3.94 -11.48 -2.52
CA ILE A 52 4.71 -12.46 -1.75
C ILE A 52 5.76 -13.06 -2.69
N ILE A 53 7.03 -12.87 -2.37
CA ILE A 53 8.17 -13.27 -3.20
C ILE A 53 9.00 -14.30 -2.44
N GLU A 54 9.43 -15.35 -3.11
CA GLU A 54 10.34 -16.35 -2.55
C GLU A 54 11.79 -16.01 -2.93
N ASN A 55 12.66 -15.87 -1.94
CA ASN A 55 14.08 -15.56 -2.14
C ASN A 55 14.92 -16.31 -1.10
N ASN A 56 16.17 -16.64 -1.41
CA ASN A 56 17.08 -17.27 -0.45
C ASN A 56 17.76 -16.26 0.48
N ASP A 57 17.83 -15.00 0.08
CA ASP A 57 18.33 -13.89 0.89
C ASP A 57 17.21 -13.36 1.80
N GLN A 58 17.56 -12.86 2.98
CA GLN A 58 16.63 -12.23 3.92
C GLN A 58 16.44 -10.73 3.64
N SER A 59 17.37 -10.11 2.91
CA SER A 59 17.37 -8.68 2.60
C SER A 59 16.19 -8.27 1.71
N LEU A 60 15.75 -7.03 1.85
CA LEU A 60 14.82 -6.40 0.91
C LEU A 60 15.53 -6.01 -0.39
N ASP A 61 16.80 -5.62 -0.33
CA ASP A 61 17.55 -5.12 -1.50
C ASP A 61 17.72 -6.21 -2.57
N SER A 62 17.84 -7.47 -2.15
CA SER A 62 17.88 -8.63 -3.03
C SER A 62 16.54 -8.91 -3.72
N VAL A 63 15.45 -8.35 -3.22
CA VAL A 63 14.09 -8.44 -3.80
C VAL A 63 13.81 -7.23 -4.71
N LEU A 64 14.33 -6.05 -4.36
CA LEU A 64 14.08 -4.79 -5.09
C LEU A 64 15.09 -4.48 -6.21
N SER A 65 16.18 -5.24 -6.31
CA SER A 65 17.31 -4.99 -7.24
C SER A 65 16.94 -5.05 -8.73
N THR A 66 15.70 -5.40 -9.05
CA THR A 66 15.23 -5.65 -10.42
C THR A 66 14.40 -4.51 -11.03
N ASP A 67 13.89 -3.56 -10.23
CA ASP A 67 12.77 -2.73 -10.70
C ASP A 67 13.17 -1.36 -11.29
N GLY A 68 14.44 -0.96 -11.20
CA GLY A 68 15.01 0.21 -11.92
C GLY A 68 14.31 1.56 -11.69
N LYS A 69 13.32 1.64 -10.78
CA LYS A 69 12.51 2.84 -10.55
C LYS A 69 13.23 3.78 -9.59
N THR A 70 13.74 4.86 -10.16
CA THR A 70 14.46 5.98 -9.56
C THR A 70 13.59 6.90 -8.68
N HIS A 71 12.57 6.37 -8.01
CA HIS A 71 11.82 7.14 -7.02
C HIS A 71 12.50 6.96 -5.66
N SER A 72 12.57 8.00 -4.83
CA SER A 72 13.09 7.85 -3.47
C SER A 72 12.20 6.85 -2.73
N ILE A 73 12.72 5.66 -2.44
CA ILE A 73 12.02 4.63 -1.70
C ILE A 73 12.34 4.79 -0.21
N GLN A 74 11.31 4.77 0.63
CA GLN A 74 11.45 4.74 2.08
C GLN A 74 10.90 3.44 2.64
N LEU A 75 11.73 2.72 3.40
CA LEU A 75 11.29 1.55 4.16
C LEU A 75 10.46 1.97 5.37
N VAL A 76 9.36 1.25 5.58
CA VAL A 76 8.42 1.40 6.69
C VAL A 76 8.37 0.07 7.44
N ASN A 77 8.94 0.05 8.63
CA ASN A 77 9.10 -1.18 9.42
C ASN A 77 7.83 -1.60 10.16
N ASP A 78 6.84 -0.71 10.26
CA ASP A 78 5.61 -0.92 11.02
C ASP A 78 4.39 -1.03 10.11
N LEU A 79 3.54 -2.01 10.39
CA LEU A 79 2.33 -2.27 9.61
C LEU A 79 1.33 -1.13 9.72
N GLU A 80 1.12 -0.56 10.92
CA GLU A 80 0.16 0.52 11.11
C GLU A 80 0.61 1.81 10.42
N ALA A 81 1.91 2.10 10.45
CA ALA A 81 2.49 3.23 9.73
C ALA A 81 2.29 3.08 8.21
N PHE A 82 2.46 1.88 7.66
CA PHE A 82 2.18 1.63 6.25
C PHE A 82 0.69 1.82 5.92
N VAL A 83 -0.19 1.31 6.79
CA VAL A 83 -1.64 1.44 6.63
C VAL A 83 -2.06 2.92 6.62
N LYS A 84 -1.51 3.75 7.49
CA LYS A 84 -1.74 5.20 7.48
C LYS A 84 -1.33 5.85 6.16
N LEU A 85 -0.19 5.46 5.57
CA LEU A 85 0.25 5.97 4.27
C LEU A 85 -0.73 5.62 3.14
N VAL A 86 -1.32 4.43 3.16
CA VAL A 86 -2.35 4.05 2.18
C VAL A 86 -3.61 4.91 2.34
N TYR A 87 -4.03 5.20 3.58
CA TYR A 87 -5.13 6.16 3.82
C TYR A 87 -4.79 7.58 3.37
N ASP A 88 -3.55 8.05 3.60
CA ASP A 88 -3.09 9.36 3.13
C ASP A 88 -3.11 9.44 1.59
N LYS A 89 -2.72 8.34 0.92
CA LYS A 89 -2.83 8.21 -0.54
C LYS A 89 -4.28 8.29 -0.99
N LYS A 90 -5.21 7.62 -0.30
CA LYS A 90 -6.66 7.71 -0.58
C LYS A 90 -7.14 9.16 -0.47
N LEU A 91 -6.86 9.83 0.65
CA LEU A 91 -7.26 11.23 0.87
C LEU A 91 -6.68 12.18 -0.17
N THR A 92 -5.41 12.02 -0.52
CA THR A 92 -4.76 12.82 -1.57
C THR A 92 -5.42 12.60 -2.94
N THR A 93 -5.77 11.34 -3.25
CA THR A 93 -6.42 10.97 -4.52
C THR A 93 -7.83 11.54 -4.60
N LEU A 94 -8.59 11.48 -3.50
CA LEU A 94 -9.91 12.11 -3.39
C LEU A 94 -9.80 13.63 -3.50
N GLY A 95 -8.88 14.28 -2.78
CA GLY A 95 -8.66 15.72 -2.87
C GLY A 95 -8.38 16.20 -4.30
N LYS A 96 -7.60 15.44 -5.08
CA LYS A 96 -7.36 15.75 -6.50
C LYS A 96 -8.62 15.61 -7.35
N ARG A 97 -9.34 14.49 -7.23
CA ARG A 97 -10.59 14.24 -7.97
C ARG A 97 -11.71 15.23 -7.62
N LEU A 98 -11.72 15.72 -6.38
CA LEU A 98 -12.66 16.73 -5.92
C LEU A 98 -12.50 18.04 -6.70
N GLN A 99 -11.25 18.46 -7.00
CA GLN A 99 -10.99 19.66 -7.81
C GLN A 99 -11.49 19.52 -9.26
N GLU A 100 -11.61 18.29 -9.76
CA GLU A 100 -12.01 17.98 -11.13
C GLU A 100 -13.54 17.80 -11.27
N ARG A 101 -14.31 17.92 -10.19
CA ARG A 101 -15.78 17.75 -10.19
C ARG A 101 -16.50 19.02 -9.75
N GLU A 102 -17.48 19.44 -10.55
CA GLU A 102 -18.52 20.35 -10.07
C GLU A 102 -19.46 19.59 -9.13
N MET A 103 -19.56 20.03 -7.88
CA MET A 103 -20.52 19.51 -6.91
C MET A 103 -21.51 20.60 -6.54
N ASN A 104 -22.80 20.30 -6.65
CA ASN A 104 -23.86 21.28 -6.47
C ASN A 104 -24.33 21.38 -5.01
N ASN A 105 -23.99 20.40 -4.16
CA ASN A 105 -24.31 20.41 -2.73
C ASN A 105 -23.44 19.42 -1.92
N VAL A 106 -23.50 19.54 -0.59
CA VAL A 106 -22.75 18.71 0.36
C VAL A 106 -23.18 17.24 0.35
N GLU A 107 -24.44 16.94 0.03
CA GLU A 107 -24.94 15.56 -0.02
C GLU A 107 -24.29 14.75 -1.16
N GLN A 108 -24.05 15.39 -2.32
CA GLN A 108 -23.31 14.78 -3.43
C GLN A 108 -21.85 14.49 -3.06
N LEU A 109 -21.21 15.38 -2.28
CA LEU A 109 -19.87 15.16 -1.75
C LEU A 109 -19.81 13.95 -0.82
N ILE A 110 -20.78 13.84 0.11
CA ILE A 110 -20.82 12.74 1.09
C ILE A 110 -21.07 11.39 0.40
N ARG A 111 -22.03 11.34 -0.54
CA ARG A 111 -22.31 10.10 -1.32
C ARG A 111 -21.08 9.64 -2.09
N TRP A 112 -20.45 10.54 -2.82
CA TRP A 112 -19.23 10.24 -3.57
C TRP A 112 -18.06 9.82 -2.67
N PHE A 113 -17.85 10.50 -1.53
CA PHE A 113 -16.78 10.16 -0.59
C PHE A 113 -16.93 8.74 -0.02
N ASN A 114 -18.18 8.29 0.15
CA ASN A 114 -18.52 6.97 0.65
C ASN A 114 -18.54 5.87 -0.42
N GLY A 115 -18.38 6.23 -1.71
CA GLY A 115 -18.26 5.27 -2.81
C GLY A 115 -19.56 4.97 -3.57
N ASP A 116 -20.59 5.82 -3.46
CA ASP A 116 -21.72 5.83 -4.40
C ASP A 116 -21.37 6.53 -5.73
#